data_AF-A0A356FEN3-F1
#
_entry.id   AF-A0A356FEN3-F1
#
_cell.length_a   1.000
_cell.length_b   1.000
_cell.length_c   1.000
_cell.angle_alpha   90.00
_cell.angle_beta   90.00
_cell.angle_gamma   90.00
#
_symmetry.space_group_name_H-M   'P 1'
#
loop_
_entity.id
_entity.type
_entity.pdbx_description
1 polymer ?
#
loop_
_entity_poly.entity_id
_entity_poly.type
_entity_poly.pdbx_seq_one_letter_code
_entity_poly.pdbx_strand_id
1 'polypeptide(L)' 'GLLQDTLVVWGGEFGRTPTSQGKRDGRDHSPHGFSMWMAG' A
#
# COMPACT_ATOMS: atom_id res chain seq x y z
N GLY A 1 27.53 -0.38 -5.58
CA GLY A 1 26.56 -1.48 -5.78
C GLY A 1 25.41 -0.97 -6.64
N LEU A 2 24.59 -1.86 -7.22
CA LEU A 2 23.59 -1.51 -8.26
C LEU A 2 22.60 -0.39 -7.89
N LEU A 3 22.27 -0.22 -6.61
CA LEU A 3 21.37 0.84 -6.16
C LEU A 3 21.97 2.26 -6.31
N GLN A 4 23.30 2.41 -6.29
CA GLN A 4 23.96 3.73 -6.43
C GLN A 4 23.57 4.48 -7.71
N ASP A 5 23.31 3.73 -8.78
CA ASP A 5 22.94 4.26 -10.10
C ASP A 5 21.50 3.91 -10.49
N THR A 6 20.75 3.25 -9.60
CA THR A 6 19.40 2.76 -9.89
C THR A 6 18.44 3.15 -8.78
N LEU A 7 17.49 4.01 -9.12
CA LEU A 7 16.37 4.31 -8.25
C LEU A 7 15.24 3.28 -8.43
N VAL A 8 14.98 2.52 -7.38
CA VAL A 8 13.81 1.65 -7.27
C VAL A 8 12.64 2.47 -6.77
N VAL A 9 11.55 2.48 -7.52
CA VAL A 9 10.26 3.03 -7.09
C VAL A 9 9.28 1.87 -6.95
N TRP A 10 8.65 1.75 -5.79
CA TRP A 10 7.71 0.69 -5.51
C TRP A 10 6.46 1.24 -4.81
N GLY A 11 5.31 0.66 -5.15
CA GLY A 11 4.07 1.02 -4.49
C GLY A 11 2.93 0.03 -4.71
N GLY A 12 1.89 0.20 -3.92
CA GLY A 12 0.63 -0.53 -4.02
C GLY A 12 -0.58 0.41 -4.13
N GLU A 13 -1.56 -0.01 -4.92
CA GLU A 13 -2.78 0.78 -5.24
C GLU A 13 -3.92 0.58 -4.22
N PHE A 14 -3.91 -0.50 -3.44
CA PHE A 14 -5.06 -0.87 -2.61
C PHE A 14 -4.69 -1.10 -1.14
N GLY A 15 -5.37 -0.37 -0.26
CA GLY A 15 -5.35 -0.57 1.18
C GLY A 15 -6.58 -1.28 1.72
N ARG A 16 -6.56 -1.55 3.04
CA ARG A 16 -7.71 -2.09 3.79
C ARG A 16 -8.02 -1.16 4.95
N THR A 17 -9.28 -0.82 5.18
CA THR A 17 -9.67 -0.01 6.35
C THR A 17 -9.54 -0.85 7.63
N PRO A 18 -9.44 -0.27 8.83
CA PRO A 18 -9.48 -1.04 10.07
C PRO A 18 -10.90 -1.48 10.47
N THR A 19 -11.92 -1.05 9.73
CA THR A 19 -13.35 -1.30 9.99
C THR A 19 -13.99 -2.14 8.90
N SER A 20 -15.18 -2.70 9.17
CA SER A 20 -16.00 -3.45 8.23
C SER A 20 -17.46 -3.00 8.32
N GLN A 21 -18.15 -2.87 7.19
CA GLN A 21 -19.58 -2.53 7.15
C GLN A 21 -20.47 -3.71 7.53
N GLY A 22 -21.30 -3.49 8.55
CA GLY A 22 -22.27 -4.45 9.07
C GLY A 22 -21.71 -5.33 10.17
N LYS A 23 -22.38 -6.46 10.46
CA LYS A 23 -21.94 -7.45 11.47
C LYS A 23 -20.97 -8.49 10.89
N ARG A 24 -20.08 -8.05 9.99
CA ARG A 24 -19.10 -8.92 9.33
C ARG A 24 -17.74 -8.69 9.95
N ASP A 25 -17.07 -9.76 10.35
CA ASP A 25 -15.69 -9.71 10.80
C ASP A 25 -14.77 -9.41 9.60
N GLY A 26 -13.82 -8.49 9.78
CA GLY A 26 -12.81 -8.19 8.78
C GLY A 26 -12.55 -6.69 8.55
N ARG A 27 -12.01 -6.39 7.36
CA ARG A 27 -11.62 -5.05 6.89
C ARG A 27 -12.36 -4.74 5.59
N ASP A 28 -12.69 -3.49 5.32
CA ASP A 28 -13.26 -3.08 4.02
C ASP A 28 -12.18 -2.65 3.02
N HIS A 29 -12.60 -2.51 1.77
CA HIS A 29 -11.76 -1.97 0.71
C HIS A 29 -11.46 -0.50 0.98
N SER A 30 -10.19 -0.10 0.93
CA SER A 30 -9.79 1.30 1.02
C SER A 30 -9.24 1.78 -0.33
N PRO A 31 -10.10 2.29 -1.24
CA PRO A 31 -9.69 2.75 -2.57
C PRO A 31 -8.85 4.04 -2.53
N HIS A 32 -8.68 4.63 -1.35
CA HIS A 32 -7.84 5.82 -1.14
C HIS A 32 -6.54 5.49 -0.41
N GLY A 33 -6.30 4.21 -0.09
CA GLY A 33 -5.08 3.77 0.59
C GLY A 33 -3.97 3.46 -0.40
N PHE A 34 -2.97 4.34 -0.46
CA PHE A 34 -1.78 4.16 -1.30
C PHE A 34 -0.54 4.15 -0.42
N SER A 35 0.37 3.21 -0.67
CA SER A 35 1.67 3.15 -0.01
C SER A 35 2.74 3.14 -1.08
N MET A 36 3.67 4.08 -0.97
CA MET A 36 4.78 4.26 -1.91
C MET A 36 6.08 4.32 -1.12
N TRP A 37 7.15 3.77 -1.67
CA TRP A 37 8.51 4.02 -1.21
C TRP A 37 9.49 3.96 -2.36
N MET A 38 10.71 4.42 -2.10
CA MET A 38 11.80 4.39 -3.05
C MET A 38 13.12 4.11 -2.35
N ALA A 39 14.07 3.49 -3.06
CA ALA A 39 15.45 3.39 -2.62
C ALA A 39 16.41 3.40 -3.82
N GLY A 40 17.57 4.00 -3.61
CA GLY A 40 18.70 4.11 -4.53
C GLY A 40 19.91 4.55 -3.71
#